data_AF-A0A2X1QF25-F1
#
_entry.id   AF-A0A2X1QF25-F1
#
_cell.length_a   1.000
_cell.length_b   1.000
_cell.length_c   1.000
_cell.angle_alpha   90.00
_cell.angle_beta   90.00
_cell.angle_gamma   90.00
#
_symmetry.space_group_name_H-M   'P 1'
#
loop_
_entity.id
_entity.type
_entity.pdbx_description
1 polymer ?
#
loop_
_entity_poly.entity_id
_entity_poly.type
_entity_poly.pdbx_seq_one_letter_code
_entity_poly.pdbx_strand_id
1 'polypeptide(L)' 'MLMRVAESHVRFGHFEHFYYRREPQKVQQLADYVIRHHWPQAAG' A
#
# COMPACT_ATOMS: atom_id res chain seq x y z
N MET A 1 23.41 -12.45 8.29
CA MET A 1 22.00 -12.02 8.22
C MET A 1 21.95 -10.52 8.49
N LEU A 2 21.00 -9.80 7.89
CA LEU A 2 20.85 -8.34 8.07
C LEU A 2 19.43 -8.01 8.56
N MET A 3 19.32 -7.25 9.64
CA MET A 3 18.03 -6.73 10.12
C MET A 3 17.66 -5.46 9.38
N ARG A 4 16.40 -5.36 8.93
CA ARG A 4 15.83 -4.16 8.30
C ARG A 4 14.55 -3.74 9.03
N VAL A 5 14.44 -2.45 9.33
CA VAL A 5 13.31 -1.84 10.01
C VAL A 5 12.82 -0.64 9.19
N ALA A 6 11.50 -0.52 9.04
CA ALA A 6 10.81 0.60 8.42
C ALA A 6 9.36 0.62 8.93
N GLU A 7 8.70 1.78 8.90
CA GLU A 7 7.29 1.91 9.27
C GLU A 7 6.37 1.07 8.36
N SER A 8 6.76 0.91 7.09
CA SER A 8 6.08 0.06 6.12
C SER A 8 7.04 -0.39 5.03
N HIS A 9 6.69 -1.50 4.39
CA HIS A 9 7.41 -2.08 3.26
C HIS A 9 6.57 -2.07 1.97
N VAL A 10 5.47 -1.31 1.95
CA VAL A 10 4.67 -1.10 0.74
C VAL A 10 5.52 -0.43 -0.35
N ARG A 11 5.26 -0.79 -1.59
CA ARG A 11 6.00 -0.38 -2.80
C ARG A 11 5.00 -0.22 -3.93
N PHE A 12 5.37 0.48 -5.00
CA PHE A 12 4.53 0.61 -6.20
C PHE A 12 4.14 -0.76 -6.78
N GLY A 13 5.09 -1.72 -6.80
CA GLY A 13 4.83 -3.10 -7.22
C GLY A 13 3.69 -3.83 -6.49
N HIS A 14 3.38 -3.46 -5.23
CA HIS A 14 2.24 -4.05 -4.52
C HIS A 14 0.89 -3.59 -5.11
N PHE A 15 0.80 -2.34 -5.57
CA PHE A 15 -0.37 -1.84 -6.29
C PHE A 15 -0.45 -2.45 -7.69
N GLU A 16 0.68 -2.48 -8.40
CA GLU A 16 0.79 -3.07 -9.75
C GLU A 16 0.38 -4.55 -9.77
N HIS A 17 0.75 -5.32 -8.74
CA HIS A 17 0.37 -6.73 -8.60
C HIS A 17 -1.15 -6.95 -8.67
N PHE A 18 -1.94 -6.13 -7.96
CA PHE A 18 -3.40 -6.23 -7.99
C PHE A 18 -3.99 -5.61 -9.25
N TYR A 19 -3.37 -4.53 -9.75
CA TYR A 19 -3.79 -3.88 -10.99
C TYR A 19 -3.71 -4.82 -12.20
N TYR A 20 -2.56 -5.47 -12.42
CA TYR A 20 -2.37 -6.41 -13.54
C TYR A 20 -3.23 -7.67 -13.43
N ARG A 21 -3.67 -8.03 -12.22
CA ARG A 21 -4.64 -9.11 -11.98
C ARG A 21 -6.10 -8.68 -12.17
N ARG A 22 -6.35 -7.42 -12.53
CA ARG A 22 -7.69 -6.84 -12.65
C ARG A 22 -8.50 -6.95 -11.35
N GLU A 23 -7.84 -6.73 -10.20
CA GLU A 23 -8.44 -6.74 -8.86
C GLU A 23 -8.48 -5.29 -8.29
N PRO A 24 -9.27 -4.36 -8.87
CA PRO A 24 -9.24 -2.94 -8.50
C PRO A 24 -9.69 -2.69 -7.05
N GLN A 25 -10.57 -3.53 -6.50
CA GLN A 25 -11.00 -3.42 -5.11
C GLN A 25 -9.82 -3.61 -4.14
N LYS A 26 -8.84 -4.47 -4.49
CA LYS A 26 -7.65 -4.67 -3.66
C LYS A 26 -6.62 -3.56 -3.82
N VAL A 27 -6.55 -2.95 -5.00
CA VAL A 27 -5.76 -1.71 -5.21
C VAL A 27 -6.31 -0.62 -4.29
N GLN A 28 -7.63 -0.43 -4.26
CA GLN A 28 -8.28 0.54 -3.37
C GLN A 28 -8.05 0.20 -1.91
N GLN A 29 -8.25 -1.06 -1.50
CA GLN A 29 -8.00 -1.48 -0.13
C GLN A 29 -6.56 -1.20 0.33
N LEU A 30 -5.58 -1.41 -0.55
CA LEU A 30 -4.18 -1.10 -0.26
C LEU A 30 -3.95 0.42 -0.17
N ALA A 31 -4.58 1.21 -1.04
CA ALA A 31 -4.51 2.67 -0.97
C ALA A 31 -5.11 3.20 0.34
N ASP A 32 -6.29 2.73 0.72
CA ASP A 32 -6.97 3.10 1.96
C ASP A 32 -6.12 2.74 3.19
N TYR A 33 -5.49 1.56 3.18
CA TYR A 33 -4.55 1.17 4.23
C TYR A 33 -3.37 2.14 4.31
N VAL A 34 -2.72 2.46 3.20
CA VAL A 34 -1.55 3.36 3.18
C VAL A 34 -1.91 4.77 3.63
N ILE A 35 -3.03 5.31 3.14
CA ILE A 35 -3.51 6.65 3.52
C ILE A 35 -3.80 6.68 5.02
N ARG A 36 -4.57 5.72 5.54
CA ARG A 36 -4.93 5.70 6.97
C ARG A 36 -3.71 5.68 7.90
N HIS A 37 -2.66 4.95 7.55
CA HIS A 37 -1.51 4.74 8.45
C HIS A 37 -0.37 5.73 8.23
N HIS A 38 -0.18 6.24 7.00
CA HIS A 38 0.98 7.07 6.65
C HIS A 38 0.61 8.50 6.20
N TRP A 39 -0.64 8.74 5.77
CA TRP A 39 -1.15 10.06 5.42
C TRP A 39 -2.57 10.29 5.96
N PRO A 40 -2.80 10.17 7.29
CA PRO A 40 -4.13 10.33 7.85
C PRO A 40 -4.73 11.71 7.57
N GLN A 41 -3.91 12.74 7.40
CA GLN A 41 -4.32 14.10 7.02
C GLN A 41 -4.82 14.22 5.57
N ALA A 42 -4.54 13.23 4.73
CA ALA A 42 -5.03 13.17 3.35
C ALA A 42 -6.29 12.29 3.23
N ALA A 43 -6.73 11.65 4.32
CA ALA A 43 -8.04 11.01 4.36
C ALA A 43 -9.11 12.12 4.35
N GLY A 44 -9.86 12.20 3.25
CA GLY A 44 -11.00 13.11 3.10
C GLY A 44 -12.20 12.71 3.93
#